data_AF-A0A1G5QS26-F1
#
_entry.id   AF-A0A1G5QS26-F1
#
_cell.length_a   1.000
_cell.length_b   1.000
_cell.length_c   1.000
_cell.angle_alpha   90.00
_cell.angle_beta   90.00
_cell.angle_gamma   90.00
#
_symmetry.space_group_name_H-M   'P 1'
#
loop_
_entity.id
_entity.type
_entity.pdbx_description
1 polymer ?
#
loop_
_entity_poly.entity_id
_entity_poly.type
_entity_poly.pdbx_seq_one_letter_code
_entity_poly.pdbx_strand_id
1 'polypeptide(L)'
;MASASAERIQAREAAAGVLKDLKLEAFLFEVEAEGGEWSIEVGCESHLGWTTIQLSASKERLLASQFSRTVRRRMAGEWLNRLGVCRRHR
;
A
#
# COMPACT_ATOMS: atom_id res chain seq x y z
N MET A 1 22.20 5.76 10.18
CA MET A 1 20.92 6.42 9.85
C MET A 1 20.75 6.34 8.34
N ALA A 2 19.61 5.86 7.85
CA ALA A 2 19.34 5.84 6.42
C ALA A 2 19.00 7.26 5.93
N SER A 3 19.37 7.60 4.70
CA SER A 3 18.91 8.85 4.07
C SER A 3 17.40 8.81 3.86
N ALA A 4 16.73 9.96 3.89
CA ALA A 4 15.30 10.09 3.58
C ALA A 4 14.91 9.43 2.23
N SER A 5 15.83 9.43 1.25
CA SER A 5 15.65 8.72 -0.02
C SER A 5 15.65 7.20 0.14
N ALA A 6 16.58 6.65 0.93
CA ALA A 6 16.66 5.22 1.20
C ALA A 6 15.46 4.73 2.03
N GLU A 7 14.94 5.55 2.94
CA GLU A 7 13.73 5.24 3.71
C GLU A 7 12.49 5.23 2.81
N ARG A 8 12.35 6.20 1.89
CA ARG A 8 11.25 6.24 0.93
C ARG A 8 11.26 5.03 -0.01
N ILE A 9 12.44 4.58 -0.45
CA ILE A 9 12.59 3.36 -1.25
C ILE A 9 12.07 2.14 -0.47
N GLN A 10 12.50 1.98 0.78
CA GLN A 10 12.04 0.86 1.61
C GLN A 10 10.52 0.90 1.86
N ALA A 11 9.97 2.08 2.16
CA ALA A 11 8.54 2.26 2.34
C ALA A 11 7.77 1.88 1.06
N ARG A 12 8.26 2.30 -0.10
CA ARG A 12 7.67 1.96 -1.41
C ARG A 12 7.72 0.46 -1.68
N GLU A 13 8.84 -0.20 -1.42
CA GLU A 13 8.98 -1.65 -1.59
C GLU A 13 8.07 -2.43 -0.63
N ALA A 14 7.94 -1.96 0.61
CA ALA A 14 7.04 -2.54 1.59
C ALA A 14 5.57 -2.43 1.15
N ALA A 15 5.14 -1.23 0.75
CA ALA A 15 3.78 -0.99 0.24
C ALA A 15 3.49 -1.85 -1.00
N ALA A 16 4.45 -1.94 -1.93
CA ALA A 16 4.34 -2.82 -3.10
C ALA A 16 4.13 -4.29 -2.69
N GLY A 17 4.85 -4.75 -1.67
CA GLY A 17 4.71 -6.11 -1.13
C GLY A 17 3.30 -6.40 -0.60
N VAL A 18 2.71 -5.45 0.11
CA VAL A 18 1.32 -5.57 0.62
C VAL A 18 0.31 -5.53 -0.55
N LEU A 19 0.44 -4.57 -1.48
CA LEU A 19 -0.49 -4.42 -2.61
C LEU A 19 -0.49 -5.64 -3.55
N LYS A 20 0.68 -6.26 -3.76
CA LYS A 20 0.79 -7.51 -4.57
C LYS A 20 -0.02 -8.66 -3.99
N ASP A 21 -0.17 -8.75 -2.67
CA ASP A 21 -0.97 -9.79 -2.02
C ASP A 21 -2.48 -9.61 -2.28
N LEU A 22 -2.92 -8.40 -2.70
CA LEU A 22 -4.32 -8.07 -2.96
C LEU A 22 -4.84 -8.55 -4.33
N LYS A 23 -3.93 -8.96 -5.24
CA LYS A 23 -4.27 -9.41 -6.60
C LYS A 23 -5.17 -8.42 -7.37
N LEU A 24 -4.90 -7.12 -7.23
CA LEU A 24 -5.55 -6.09 -8.04
C LEU A 24 -5.18 -6.28 -9.52
N GLU A 25 -6.08 -5.90 -10.42
CA GLU A 25 -5.93 -6.09 -11.87
C GLU A 25 -4.89 -5.14 -12.49
N ALA A 26 -5.06 -3.84 -12.25
CA ALA A 26 -4.13 -2.80 -12.63
C ALA A 26 -4.16 -1.71 -11.56
N PHE A 27 -2.98 -1.25 -11.12
CA PHE A 27 -2.88 -0.16 -10.16
C PHE A 27 -1.57 0.61 -10.31
N LEU A 28 -1.62 1.88 -9.93
CA LEU A 28 -0.49 2.76 -9.68
C LEU A 28 -0.50 3.13 -8.21
N PHE A 29 0.66 3.43 -7.63
CA PHE A 29 0.70 3.91 -6.26
C PHE A 29 1.89 4.81 -6.00
N GLU A 30 1.70 5.75 -5.07
CA GLU A 30 2.71 6.65 -4.55
C GLU A 30 2.81 6.51 -3.04
N VAL A 31 3.97 6.84 -2.48
CA VAL A 31 4.25 6.73 -1.04
C VAL A 31 4.95 7.99 -0.57
N GLU A 32 4.32 8.67 0.38
CA GLU A 32 4.79 9.93 0.93
C GLU A 32 4.84 9.87 2.45
N ALA A 33 5.82 10.57 3.04
CA ALA A 33 5.92 10.70 4.48
C ALA A 33 5.09 11.91 4.93
N GLU A 34 4.11 11.69 5.80
CA GLU A 34 3.23 12.73 6.32
C GLU A 34 3.23 12.68 7.85
N GLY A 35 3.89 13.65 8.50
CA GLY A 35 3.78 13.86 9.95
C GLY A 35 4.17 12.66 10.83
N GLY A 36 5.00 11.73 10.34
CA GLY A 36 5.42 10.51 11.06
C GLY A 36 4.70 9.24 10.61
N GLU A 37 3.66 9.36 9.79
CA GLU A 37 2.99 8.27 9.10
C GLU A 37 3.42 8.22 7.63
N TRP A 38 3.14 7.08 6.97
CA TRP A 38 3.20 7.00 5.51
C TRP A 38 1.80 7.08 4.94
N SER A 39 1.66 7.98 3.97
CA SER A 39 0.52 8.11 3.08
C SER A 39 0.80 7.27 1.84
N ILE A 40 -0.15 6.41 1.46
CA ILE A 40 -0.08 5.56 0.27
C ILE A 40 -1.30 5.86 -0.58
N GLU A 41 -1.08 6.59 -1.67
CA GLU A 41 -2.10 6.82 -2.68
C GLU A 41 -2.11 5.63 -3.64
N VAL A 42 -3.28 5.03 -3.88
CA VAL A 42 -3.45 3.93 -4.83
C VAL A 42 -4.48 4.33 -5.88
N GLY A 43 -4.02 4.51 -7.12
CA GLY A 43 -4.89 4.64 -8.29
C GLY A 43 -5.19 3.26 -8.87
N CYS A 44 -6.45 2.94 -9.12
CA CYS A 44 -6.87 1.65 -9.67
C CYS A 44 -8.02 1.83 -10.67
N GLU A 45 -8.19 0.84 -11.56
CA GLU A 45 -9.36 0.77 -12.42
C GLU A 45 -10.55 0.15 -11.67
N SER A 46 -11.72 0.76 -11.80
CA SER A 46 -13.00 0.28 -11.28
C SER A 46 -14.04 0.22 -12.41
N HIS A 47 -15.22 -0.32 -12.13
CA HIS A 47 -16.34 -0.34 -13.08
C HIS A 47 -16.82 1.06 -13.52
N LEU A 48 -16.41 2.12 -12.81
CA LEU A 48 -16.72 3.52 -13.13
C LEU A 48 -15.51 4.27 -13.73
N GLY A 49 -14.44 3.55 -14.08
CA GLY A 49 -13.18 4.12 -14.53
C GLY A 49 -12.14 4.23 -13.41
N TRP A 50 -11.13 5.08 -13.61
CA TRP A 50 -10.03 5.28 -12.65
C TRP A 50 -10.54 5.90 -11.36
N THR A 51 -10.14 5.32 -10.23
CA THR A 51 -10.39 5.86 -8.90
C THR A 51 -9.12 5.83 -8.07
N THR A 52 -9.04 6.75 -7.11
CA THR A 52 -7.88 6.91 -6.24
C THR A 52 -8.31 6.71 -4.80
N ILE A 53 -7.56 5.90 -4.06
CA ILE A 53 -7.81 5.59 -2.65
C ILE A 53 -6.58 5.91 -1.82
N GLN A 54 -6.81 6.65 -0.75
CA GLN A 54 -5.79 7.02 0.23
C GLN A 54 -5.75 6.01 1.38
N LEU A 55 -4.55 5.47 1.63
CA LEU A 55 -4.25 4.53 2.70
C LEU A 55 -3.18 5.15 3.62
N SER A 56 -3.21 4.78 4.88
CA SER A 56 -2.24 5.23 5.87
C SER A 56 -1.65 4.06 6.64
N ALA A 57 -0.37 4.16 6.98
CA ALA A 57 0.32 3.20 7.83
C ALA A 57 1.51 3.83 8.56
N SER A 58 1.70 3.43 9.82
CA SER A 58 2.88 3.86 10.57
C SER A 58 4.16 3.32 9.92
N LYS A 59 5.26 4.04 10.09
CA LYS A 59 6.58 3.64 9.57
C LYS A 59 6.98 2.25 10.04
N GLU A 60 6.84 1.98 11.33
CA GLU A 60 7.21 0.71 11.95
C GLU A 60 6.41 -0.43 11.35
N ARG A 61 5.10 -0.22 11.20
CA ARG A 61 4.18 -1.23 10.70
C ARG A 61 4.43 -1.53 9.22
N LEU A 62 4.60 -0.50 8.41
CA LEU A 62 4.86 -0.65 6.98
C LEU A 62 6.20 -1.37 6.76
N LEU A 63 7.28 -0.95 7.42
CA LEU A 63 8.59 -1.59 7.29
C LEU A 63 8.58 -3.03 7.82
N ALA A 64 7.89 -3.31 8.93
CA ALA A 64 7.77 -4.67 9.46
C ALA A 64 7.07 -5.64 8.50
N SER A 65 6.21 -5.15 7.60
CA SER A 65 5.54 -6.00 6.59
C SER A 65 6.51 -6.63 5.58
N GLN A 66 7.71 -6.07 5.41
CA GLN A 66 8.74 -6.67 4.54
C GLN A 66 9.20 -8.02 5.08
N PHE A 67 9.36 -8.14 6.40
CA PHE A 67 9.96 -9.31 7.05
C PHE A 67 8.93 -10.21 7.74
N SER A 68 7.76 -9.67 8.12
CA SER A 68 6.70 -10.42 8.80
C SER A 68 5.51 -10.67 7.88
N ARG A 69 5.35 -11.93 7.46
CA ARG A 69 4.19 -12.39 6.68
C ARG A 69 2.87 -12.13 7.41
N THR A 70 2.86 -12.25 8.73
CA THR A 70 1.66 -12.01 9.56
C THR A 70 1.27 -10.53 9.49
N VAL A 71 2.23 -9.62 9.65
CA VAL A 71 1.98 -8.18 9.55
C VAL A 71 1.49 -7.82 8.15
N ARG A 72 2.17 -8.33 7.10
CA ARG A 72 1.80 -8.10 5.70
C ARG A 72 0.38 -8.55 5.41
N ARG A 73 0.01 -9.76 5.81
CA ARG A 73 -1.36 -10.30 5.60
C ARG A 73 -2.42 -9.49 6.31
N ARG A 74 -2.14 -9.04 7.54
CA ARG A 74 -3.08 -8.19 8.29
C ARG A 74 -3.29 -6.84 7.62
N MET A 75 -2.20 -6.20 7.19
CA MET A 75 -2.28 -4.95 6.41
C MET A 75 -3.04 -5.15 5.10
N ALA A 76 -2.75 -6.23 4.38
CA ALA A 76 -3.45 -6.56 3.15
C ALA A 76 -4.97 -6.71 3.38
N GLY A 77 -5.39 -7.40 4.44
CA GLY A 77 -6.81 -7.49 4.80
C GLY A 77 -7.45 -6.13 5.07
N GLU A 78 -6.77 -5.25 5.79
CA GLU A 78 -7.25 -3.89 6.08
C GLU A 78 -7.34 -3.01 4.83
N TRP A 79 -6.33 -3.08 3.96
CA TRP A 79 -6.30 -2.32 2.71
C TRP A 79 -7.32 -2.85 1.70
N LEU A 80 -7.56 -4.17 1.67
CA LEU A 80 -8.57 -4.78 0.80
C LEU A 80 -9.97 -4.25 1.09
N ASN A 81 -10.30 -3.98 2.36
CA ASN A 81 -11.59 -3.40 2.72
C ASN A 81 -11.80 -2.01 2.11
N ARG A 82 -10.71 -1.23 1.94
CA ARG A 82 -10.78 0.08 1.28
C ARG A 82 -10.71 -0.03 -0.23
N LEU A 83 -9.86 -0.92 -0.74
CA LEU A 83 -9.64 -1.19 -2.16
C LEU A 83 -10.67 -2.16 -2.78
N GLY A 84 -11.78 -2.43 -2.09
CA GLY A 84 -12.80 -3.37 -2.55
C GLY A 84 -13.36 -3.02 -3.93
N VAL A 85 -13.45 -1.73 -4.24
CA VAL A 85 -13.92 -1.20 -5.54
C VAL A 85 -12.94 -1.44 -6.69
N CYS A 86 -11.67 -1.69 -6.38
CA CYS A 86 -10.58 -1.97 -7.32
C CYS A 86 -10.44 -3.46 -7.65
N ARG A 87 -11.27 -4.33 -7.03
CA ARG A 87 -11.13 -5.76 -7.21
C ARG A 87 -11.66 -6.16 -8.58
N ARG A 88 -10.88 -7.01 -9.26
CA ARG A 88 -11.33 -7.71 -10.46
C ARG A 88 -12.66 -8.40 -10.17
N HIS A 89 -13.73 -7.91 -10.77
CA HIS A 89 -14.99 -8.64 -10.87
C HIS A 89 -14.74 -9.75 -11.89
N ARG A 90 -14.80 -11.01 -11.44
CA ARG A 90 -14.76 -12.16 -12.36
C ARG A 90 -16.06 -12.24 -13.15
#